data_AF-A0A1S8TXF4-F1
#
_entry.id   AF-A0A1S8TXF4-F1
#
_cell.length_a   1.000
_cell.length_b   1.000
_cell.length_c   1.000
_cell.angle_alpha   90.00
_cell.angle_beta   90.00
_cell.angle_gamma   90.00
#
_symmetry.space_group_name_H-M   'P 1'
#
loop_
_entity.id
_entity.type
_entity.pdbx_description
1 polymer ?
#
loop_
_entity_poly.entity_id
_entity_poly.type
_entity_poly.pdbx_seq_one_letter_code
_entity_poly.pdbx_strand_id
1 'polypeptide(L)'
;MDRIYKPLDCLSNADINKILESDDINEIIQLPLSVGMNHPNWKYAQDLCVVLSKHKDAGVRANSVLGFAYIARTKGILEKHIVKPIVLKELNENKKYEWRIIDSINDINLFMKWNICQKALNKRNK
;
A
#
# COMPACT_ATOMS: atom_id res chain seq x y z
N MET A 1 -20.99 13.81 -6.12
CA MET A 1 -20.82 12.72 -5.15
C MET A 1 -20.20 13.30 -3.91
N ASP A 2 -20.91 13.24 -2.79
CA ASP A 2 -20.39 13.72 -1.52
C ASP A 2 -19.34 12.74 -0.99
N ARG A 3 -18.25 13.28 -0.45
CA ARG A 3 -17.21 12.45 0.17
C ARG A 3 -17.68 12.05 1.57
N ILE A 4 -18.00 10.77 1.75
CA ILE A 4 -18.41 10.21 3.03
C ILE A 4 -17.19 9.54 3.68
N TYR A 5 -16.87 9.94 4.90
CA TYR A 5 -15.82 9.28 5.69
C TYR A 5 -16.31 7.91 6.16
N LYS A 6 -15.47 6.88 5.99
CA LYS A 6 -15.64 5.55 6.60
C LYS A 6 -14.32 5.16 7.27
N PRO A 7 -14.33 4.72 8.55
CA PRO A 7 -13.14 4.16 9.17
C PRO A 7 -12.71 2.86 8.48
N LEU A 8 -11.41 2.53 8.57
CA LEU A 8 -10.89 1.26 8.06
C LEU A 8 -11.30 0.12 9.00
N ASP A 9 -11.77 -0.97 8.41
CA ASP A 9 -12.26 -2.13 9.14
C ASP A 9 -11.09 -2.90 9.81
N CYS A 10 -11.33 -3.43 11.02
CA CYS A 10 -10.41 -4.36 11.69
C CYS A 10 -10.76 -5.79 11.27
N LEU A 11 -10.03 -6.33 10.30
CA LEU A 11 -10.35 -7.60 9.66
C LEU A 11 -9.58 -8.76 10.33
N SER A 12 -10.27 -9.88 10.56
CA SER A 12 -9.61 -11.15 10.88
C SER A 12 -9.05 -11.81 9.62
N ASN A 13 -8.18 -12.81 9.77
CA ASN A 13 -7.70 -13.60 8.63
C ASN A 13 -8.85 -14.28 7.85
N ALA A 14 -9.92 -14.68 8.55
CA ALA A 14 -11.09 -15.28 7.91
C ALA A 14 -11.85 -14.25 7.05
N ASP A 15 -11.97 -13.00 7.52
CA ASP A 15 -12.61 -11.92 6.75
C ASP A 15 -11.78 -11.55 5.53
N ILE A 16 -10.45 -11.48 5.69
CA ILE A 16 -9.52 -11.23 4.59
C ILE A 16 -9.66 -12.30 3.51
N ASN A 17 -9.68 -13.58 3.89
CA ASN A 17 -9.83 -14.67 2.92
C ASN A 17 -11.18 -14.61 2.18
N LYS A 18 -12.28 -14.32 2.89
CA LYS A 18 -13.59 -14.14 2.26
C LYS A 18 -13.58 -13.01 1.22
N ILE A 19 -12.94 -11.89 1.52
CA ILE A 19 -12.84 -10.77 0.57
C ILE A 19 -11.97 -11.14 -0.64
N LEU A 20 -10.89 -11.89 -0.44
CA LEU A 20 -10.06 -12.38 -1.55
C LEU A 20 -10.81 -13.37 -2.45
N GLU A 21 -11.79 -14.10 -1.91
CA GLU A 21 -12.64 -15.04 -2.64
C GLU A 21 -13.86 -14.38 -3.29
N SER A 22 -14.28 -13.19 -2.85
CA SER A 22 -15.53 -12.55 -3.30
C SER A 22 -15.46 -11.94 -4.70
N ASP A 23 -14.27 -11.81 -5.29
CA ASP A 23 -13.97 -11.09 -6.55
C ASP A 23 -14.50 -9.63 -6.60
N ASP A 24 -14.98 -9.08 -5.47
CA ASP A 24 -15.49 -7.72 -5.40
C ASP A 24 -14.33 -6.72 -5.30
N ILE A 25 -14.09 -6.04 -6.41
CA ILE A 25 -13.05 -5.02 -6.52
C ILE A 25 -13.20 -3.90 -5.49
N ASN A 26 -14.42 -3.56 -5.07
CA ASN A 26 -14.66 -2.50 -4.09
C ASN A 26 -14.20 -2.90 -2.70
N GLU A 27 -14.23 -4.19 -2.37
CA GLU A 27 -13.68 -4.71 -1.12
C GLU A 27 -12.17 -4.92 -1.22
N ILE A 28 -11.71 -5.55 -2.32
CA ILE A 28 -10.30 -5.86 -2.56
C ILE A 28 -9.45 -4.59 -2.57
N ILE A 29 -9.93 -3.48 -3.15
CA ILE A 29 -9.19 -2.23 -3.18
C ILE A 29 -8.96 -1.63 -1.78
N GLN A 30 -9.82 -1.93 -0.81
CA GLN A 30 -9.67 -1.44 0.57
C GLN A 30 -8.75 -2.32 1.41
N LEU A 31 -8.59 -3.60 1.06
CA LEU A 31 -7.79 -4.57 1.83
C LEU A 31 -6.40 -4.06 2.22
N PRO A 32 -5.56 -3.53 1.31
CA PRO A 32 -4.22 -3.06 1.70
C PRO A 32 -4.23 -1.99 2.78
N LEU A 33 -5.25 -1.13 2.77
CA LEU A 33 -5.40 -0.04 3.73
C LEU A 33 -5.76 -0.59 5.10
N SER A 34 -6.80 -1.44 5.16
CA SER A 34 -7.25 -2.05 6.41
C SER A 34 -6.16 -2.89 7.07
N VAL A 35 -5.49 -3.76 6.29
CA VAL A 35 -4.44 -4.64 6.85
C VAL A 35 -3.18 -3.87 7.22
N GLY A 36 -2.78 -2.89 6.41
CA GLY A 36 -1.60 -2.07 6.69
C GLY A 36 -1.77 -1.19 7.93
N MET A 37 -2.98 -0.73 8.20
CA MET A 37 -3.31 0.07 9.39
C MET A 37 -3.48 -0.80 10.64
N ASN A 38 -4.31 -1.84 10.55
CA ASN A 38 -4.91 -2.47 11.73
C ASN A 38 -4.34 -3.86 12.05
N HIS A 39 -3.75 -4.58 11.08
CA HIS A 39 -3.39 -5.97 11.29
C HIS A 39 -2.27 -6.10 12.35
N PRO A 40 -2.40 -7.01 13.34
CA PRO A 40 -1.41 -7.14 14.41
C PRO A 40 -0.08 -7.72 13.93
N ASN A 41 -0.12 -8.63 12.95
CA ASN A 41 1.07 -9.21 12.35
C ASN A 41 1.51 -8.38 11.14
N TRP A 42 2.59 -7.60 11.31
CA TRP A 42 3.15 -6.73 10.28
C TRP A 42 3.63 -7.51 9.04
N LYS A 43 4.20 -8.70 9.25
CA LYS A 43 4.75 -9.53 8.17
C LYS A 43 3.64 -10.08 7.29
N TYR A 44 2.56 -10.57 7.91
CA TYR A 44 1.35 -10.96 7.18
C TYR A 44 0.76 -9.79 6.36
N ALA A 45 0.63 -8.61 6.98
CA ALA A 45 0.12 -7.43 6.28
C ALA A 45 0.99 -7.03 5.07
N GLN A 46 2.32 -7.08 5.23
CA GLN A 46 3.25 -6.81 4.15
C GLN A 46 3.12 -7.85 3.04
N ASP A 47 3.11 -9.14 3.37
CA ASP A 47 3.05 -10.22 2.39
C ASP A 47 1.74 -10.18 1.60
N LEU A 48 0.62 -9.84 2.25
CA LEU A 48 -0.64 -9.59 1.56
C LEU A 48 -0.57 -8.39 0.62
N CYS A 49 0.02 -7.27 1.04
CA CYS A 49 0.25 -6.12 0.14
C CYS A 49 1.16 -6.50 -1.05
N VAL A 50 2.14 -7.39 -0.88
CA VAL A 50 2.98 -7.91 -1.97
C VAL A 50 2.18 -8.76 -2.96
N VAL A 51 1.22 -9.54 -2.48
CA VAL A 51 0.30 -10.29 -3.36
C VAL A 51 -0.59 -9.31 -4.13
N LEU A 52 -1.22 -8.37 -3.43
CA LEU A 52 -2.14 -7.39 -4.01
C LEU A 52 -1.44 -6.39 -4.95
N SER A 53 -0.13 -6.15 -4.78
CA SER A 53 0.64 -5.32 -5.72
C SER A 53 0.81 -5.96 -7.11
N LYS A 54 0.41 -7.22 -7.29
CA LYS A 54 0.38 -7.91 -8.59
C LYS A 54 -1.01 -7.92 -9.23
N HIS A 55 -2.01 -7.31 -8.58
CA HIS A 55 -3.39 -7.32 -9.06
C HIS A 55 -3.56 -6.56 -10.39
N LYS A 56 -4.52 -6.99 -11.22
CA LYS A 56 -4.80 -6.39 -12.54
C LYS A 56 -5.22 -4.92 -12.45
N ASP A 57 -5.97 -4.57 -11.40
CA ASP A 57 -6.45 -3.22 -11.17
C ASP A 57 -5.35 -2.30 -10.60
N ALA A 58 -5.18 -1.13 -11.21
CA ALA A 58 -4.14 -0.17 -10.84
C ALA A 58 -4.40 0.49 -9.48
N GLY A 59 -5.66 0.61 -9.05
CA GLY A 59 -6.03 1.15 -7.75
C GLY A 59 -5.64 0.21 -6.62
N VAL A 60 -5.87 -1.10 -6.79
CA VAL A 60 -5.42 -2.13 -5.83
C VAL A 60 -3.90 -2.10 -5.67
N ARG A 61 -3.15 -2.01 -6.78
CA ARG A 61 -1.68 -1.92 -6.73
C ARG A 61 -1.19 -0.64 -6.05
N ALA A 62 -1.79 0.51 -6.36
CA ALA A 62 -1.47 1.77 -5.69
C ALA A 62 -1.79 1.73 -4.18
N ASN A 63 -2.90 1.11 -3.80
CA ASN A 63 -3.25 0.92 -2.40
C ASN A 63 -2.33 -0.07 -1.70
N SER A 64 -1.77 -1.05 -2.41
CA SER A 64 -0.73 -1.93 -1.86
C SER A 64 0.52 -1.16 -1.45
N VAL A 65 0.92 -0.16 -2.24
CA VAL A 65 2.01 0.75 -1.88
C VAL A 65 1.65 1.61 -0.66
N LEU A 66 0.42 2.10 -0.59
CA LEU A 66 -0.09 2.82 0.59
C LEU A 66 -0.17 1.93 1.84
N GLY A 67 -0.50 0.65 1.67
CA GLY A 67 -0.46 -0.36 2.73
C GLY A 67 0.95 -0.49 3.33
N PHE A 68 2.00 -0.52 2.49
CA PHE A 68 3.38 -0.48 3.00
C PHE A 68 3.66 0.78 3.81
N ALA A 69 3.20 1.96 3.36
CA ALA A 69 3.36 3.20 4.12
C ALA A 69 2.65 3.14 5.49
N TYR A 70 1.46 2.54 5.57
CA TYR A 70 0.76 2.35 6.84
C TYR A 70 1.49 1.39 7.77
N ILE A 71 2.05 0.28 7.25
CA ILE A 71 2.87 -0.64 8.05
C ILE A 71 4.13 0.08 8.55
N ALA A 72 4.81 0.85 7.70
CA ALA A 72 5.96 1.65 8.10
C ALA A 72 5.61 2.63 9.22
N ARG A 73 4.51 3.36 9.08
CA ARG A 73 4.04 4.34 10.06
C ARG A 73 3.60 3.72 11.39
N THR A 74 2.85 2.62 11.34
CA THR A 74 2.23 2.05 12.54
C THR A 74 3.10 1.01 13.25
N LYS A 75 3.96 0.30 12.51
CA LYS A 75 4.79 -0.79 13.03
C LYS A 75 6.28 -0.49 12.98
N GLY A 76 6.72 0.51 12.21
CA GLY A 76 8.14 0.88 12.10
C GLY A 76 9.02 -0.19 11.44
N ILE A 77 8.42 -1.14 10.73
CA ILE A 77 9.13 -2.31 10.18
C ILE A 77 8.62 -2.68 8.79
N LEU A 78 9.55 -2.93 7.87
CA LEU A 78 9.32 -3.42 6.52
C LEU A 78 10.60 -4.11 6.00
N GLU A 79 10.44 -5.10 5.13
CA GLU A 79 11.54 -5.75 4.43
C GLU A 79 11.88 -4.99 3.15
N LYS A 80 12.91 -4.14 3.25
CA LYS A 80 13.34 -3.26 2.15
C LYS A 80 13.55 -3.96 0.82
N HIS A 81 14.18 -5.13 0.85
CA HIS A 81 14.53 -5.87 -0.37
C HIS A 81 13.29 -6.40 -1.11
N ILE A 82 12.16 -6.58 -0.41
CA ILE A 82 10.87 -6.97 -0.98
C ILE A 82 10.08 -5.74 -1.45
N VAL A 83 9.98 -4.72 -0.60
CA VAL A 83 9.13 -3.54 -0.84
C VAL A 83 9.70 -2.63 -1.93
N LYS A 84 11.00 -2.37 -1.91
CA LYS A 84 11.66 -1.43 -2.82
C LYS A 84 11.38 -1.71 -4.32
N PRO A 85 11.53 -2.93 -4.86
CA PRO A 85 11.27 -3.18 -6.29
C PRO A 85 9.81 -2.92 -6.68
N ILE A 86 8.86 -3.23 -5.79
CA ILE A 86 7.42 -3.00 -6.05
C ILE A 86 7.13 -1.50 -6.14
N VAL A 87 7.64 -0.74 -5.17
CA VAL A 87 7.48 0.71 -5.12
C VAL A 87 8.10 1.40 -6.35
N LEU A 88 9.29 0.97 -6.77
CA LEU A 88 9.94 1.48 -7.98
C LEU A 88 9.11 1.19 -9.24
N LYS A 89 8.59 -0.04 -9.36
CA LYS A 89 7.74 -0.45 -10.48
C LYS A 89 6.48 0.41 -10.56
N GLU A 90 5.76 0.54 -9.45
CA GLU A 90 4.50 1.29 -9.43
C GLU A 90 4.72 2.79 -9.69
N LEU A 91 5.79 3.40 -9.17
CA LEU A 91 6.13 4.79 -9.51
C LEU A 91 6.39 4.99 -11.01
N ASN A 92 6.92 3.97 -11.68
CA ASN A 92 7.19 4.04 -13.11
C ASN A 92 5.91 3.80 -13.94
N GLU A 93 5.13 2.77 -13.61
CA GLU A 93 4.04 2.26 -14.46
C GLU A 93 2.66 2.85 -14.13
N ASN A 94 2.37 3.16 -12.87
CA ASN A 94 1.02 3.49 -12.42
C ASN A 94 0.78 5.01 -12.41
N LYS A 95 0.57 5.56 -13.61
CA LYS A 95 0.36 7.01 -13.81
C LYS A 95 -0.99 7.50 -13.28
N LYS A 96 -2.02 6.65 -13.26
CA LYS A 96 -3.36 7.01 -12.79
C LYS A 96 -3.38 7.39 -11.31
N TYR A 97 -2.56 6.73 -10.49
CA TYR A 97 -2.50 6.94 -9.03
C TYR A 97 -1.10 7.38 -8.57
N GLU A 98 -0.34 8.05 -9.44
CA GLU A 98 1.05 8.43 -9.18
C GLU A 98 1.19 9.29 -7.91
N TRP A 99 0.27 10.22 -7.67
CA TRP A 99 0.25 11.06 -6.47
C TRP A 99 0.21 10.23 -5.17
N ARG A 100 -0.63 9.19 -5.12
CA ARG A 100 -0.76 8.30 -3.96
C ARG A 100 0.52 7.51 -3.73
N ILE A 101 1.15 7.07 -4.82
CA ILE A 101 2.41 6.32 -4.77
C ILE A 101 3.52 7.23 -4.26
N ILE A 102 3.60 8.48 -4.72
CA ILE A 102 4.57 9.47 -4.26
C ILE A 102 4.41 9.74 -2.76
N ASP A 103 3.19 9.99 -2.29
CA ASP A 103 2.91 10.23 -0.86
C ASP A 103 3.33 9.02 -0.03
N SER A 104 2.99 7.81 -0.49
CA SER A 104 3.36 6.57 0.18
C SER A 104 4.88 6.37 0.24
N ILE A 105 5.62 6.75 -0.82
CA ILE A 105 7.09 6.70 -0.81
C ILE A 105 7.66 7.66 0.24
N ASN A 106 7.11 8.88 0.32
CA ASN A 106 7.55 9.86 1.30
C ASN A 106 7.34 9.33 2.73
N ASP A 107 6.19 8.75 3.02
CA ASP A 107 5.90 8.12 4.31
C ASP A 107 6.85 6.96 4.61
N ILE A 108 7.05 6.04 3.66
CA ILE A 108 8.00 4.92 3.83
C ILE A 108 9.41 5.45 4.11
N ASN A 109 9.87 6.44 3.35
CA ASN A 109 11.19 7.02 3.56
C ASN A 109 11.31 7.69 4.93
N LEU A 110 10.27 8.42 5.36
CA LEU A 110 10.23 9.09 6.65
C LEU A 110 10.30 8.09 7.82
N PHE A 111 9.41 7.10 7.85
CA PHE A 111 9.30 6.19 8.98
C PHE A 111 10.38 5.10 8.99
N MET A 112 10.84 4.66 7.81
CA MET A 112 11.91 3.64 7.72
C MET A 112 13.32 4.24 7.64
N LYS A 113 13.45 5.58 7.56
CA LYS A 113 14.72 6.27 7.29
C LYS A 113 15.40 5.75 6.01
N TRP A 114 14.61 5.57 4.96
CA TRP A 114 15.06 5.13 3.65
C TRP A 114 15.11 6.29 2.65
N ASN A 115 15.76 6.06 1.51
CA ASN A 115 15.89 7.02 0.40
C ASN A 115 15.41 6.41 -0.92
N ILE A 116 14.26 5.72 -0.89
CA ILE A 116 13.65 5.12 -2.09
C ILE A 116 13.22 6.23 -3.03
N CYS A 117 13.54 6.10 -4.32
CA CYS A 117 13.11 7.00 -5.39
C CYS A 117 13.46 8.50 -5.23
N GLN A 118 14.32 8.90 -4.28
CA GLN A 118 14.54 10.30 -3.93
C GLN A 118 14.90 11.20 -5.13
N LYS A 119 15.81 10.73 -6.00
CA LYS A 119 16.19 11.47 -7.21
C LYS A 119 14.99 11.70 -8.15
N ALA A 120 14.15 10.69 -8.31
CA ALA A 120 12.97 10.74 -9.16
C ALA A 120 11.84 11.61 -8.57
N LEU A 121 11.74 11.69 -7.25
CA LEU A 121 10.80 12.59 -6.56
C LEU A 121 11.23 14.05 -6.66
N ASN A 122 12.51 14.33 -6.44
CA ASN A 122 13.05 15.70 -6.53
C ASN A 122 12.87 16.32 -7.93
N LYS A 123 12.82 15.50 -8.99
CA LYS A 123 12.56 15.97 -10.36
C LYS A 123 11.09 16.34 -10.59
N ARG A 124 10.15 15.72 -9.89
CA ARG A 124 8.70 15.95 -10.04
C ARG A 124 8.18 17.13 -9.23
N ASN A 125 8.91 17.53 -8.19
CA ASN A 125 8.59 18.69 -7.34
C ASN A 125 9.22 20.01 -7.86
N LYS A 126 9.86 19.97 -9.04
CA LYS A 126 10.39 21.13 -9.75
C LYS A 126 9.49 21.43 -10.94
#